data_AF-A0AAD9IWH3-F1
#
_entry.id   AF-A0AAD9IWH3-F1
#
_cell.length_a   1.000
_cell.length_b   1.000
_cell.length_c   1.000
_cell.angle_alpha   90.00
_cell.angle_beta   90.00
_cell.angle_gamma   90.00
#
_symmetry.space_group_name_H-M   'P 1'
#
loop_
_entity.id
_entity.type
_entity.pdbx_description
1 polymer ?
#
loop_
_entity_poly.entity_id
_entity_poly.type
_entity_poly.pdbx_seq_one_letter_code
_entity_poly.pdbx_strand_id
1 'polypeptide(L)'
;MLSPLYLDSEEIKRDTKRMKEFVQLSQTLIIYCHDTLDLPTSDKLLDIFGKMVINSFSVCDTEMRPIGVGLYLGASVLDHSCSPNVVVMFTGTRATVRCIKTFSMYKEGPIMDQLMLATCCPNSQCSGAIIDRNGKLSCLMCRKDSSSDIYRNSRTLCLEKVAETISSIKQLQNVQDKHPHVILEKCENCLSNYNDVLHKNNMYAIKLKEMAFDSCIDMEEWKKALQYGEDLLNGYRQYYDINHPLLGVHLMKLGKLSAYLDILTDAKDYFLQAHCVLLITHDRDGALYRELTELLSQLTAELG
;
A
#
# COMPACT_ATOMS: atom_id res chain seq x y z
N MET A 1 11.60 19.46 -15.98
CA MET A 1 12.42 18.38 -16.58
C MET A 1 11.56 17.15 -16.47
N LEU A 2 11.04 16.60 -17.57
CA LEU A 2 10.26 15.35 -17.54
C LEU A 2 11.19 14.24 -17.04
N SER A 3 10.75 13.42 -16.08
CA SER A 3 11.46 12.18 -15.75
C SER A 3 11.67 11.37 -17.04
N PRO A 4 12.85 10.76 -17.25
CA PRO A 4 13.01 9.89 -18.40
C PRO A 4 12.00 8.75 -18.27
N LEU A 5 11.13 8.61 -19.29
CA LEU A 5 10.28 7.42 -19.52
C LEU A 5 11.12 6.15 -19.81
N TYR A 6 12.41 6.19 -19.47
CA TYR A 6 13.42 5.23 -19.85
C TYR A 6 14.38 4.97 -18.68
N LEU A 7 14.50 3.70 -18.31
CA LEU A 7 15.58 3.20 -17.47
C LEU A 7 16.72 2.77 -18.40
N ASP A 8 17.94 3.25 -18.16
CA ASP A 8 19.09 2.93 -19.01
C ASP A 8 19.36 1.43 -19.02
N SER A 9 19.50 0.86 -20.22
CA SER A 9 19.92 -0.51 -20.43
C SER A 9 21.21 -0.87 -19.68
N GLU A 10 22.14 0.07 -19.51
CA GLU A 10 23.36 -0.15 -18.74
C GLU A 10 23.12 -0.25 -17.22
N GLU A 11 22.10 0.44 -16.71
CA GLU A 11 21.66 0.30 -15.31
C GLU A 11 21.03 -1.07 -15.07
N ILE A 12 20.21 -1.54 -16.01
CA ILE A 12 19.59 -2.86 -15.95
C ILE A 12 20.64 -3.96 -16.01
N LYS A 13 21.64 -3.86 -16.91
CA LYS A 13 22.72 -4.84 -17.03
C LYS A 13 23.53 -5.03 -15.75
N ARG A 14 23.64 -3.99 -14.91
CA ARG A 14 24.32 -4.05 -13.60
C ARG A 14 23.46 -4.67 -12.51
N ASP A 15 22.13 -4.68 -12.68
CA ASP A 15 21.20 -5.32 -11.76
C ASP A 15 21.03 -6.80 -12.11
N THR A 16 21.72 -7.66 -11.35
CA THR A 16 21.71 -9.12 -11.55
C THR A 16 20.33 -9.73 -11.42
N LYS A 17 19.45 -9.16 -10.58
CA LYS A 17 18.09 -9.66 -10.41
C LYS A 17 17.25 -9.34 -11.65
N ARG A 18 17.26 -8.09 -12.11
CA ARG A 18 16.52 -7.66 -13.30
C ARG A 18 17.03 -8.34 -14.56
N MET A 19 18.34 -8.56 -14.71
CA MET A 19 18.87 -9.32 -15.84
C MET A 19 18.41 -10.77 -15.85
N LYS A 20 18.32 -11.41 -14.68
CA LYS A 20 17.78 -12.77 -14.58
C LYS A 20 16.31 -12.82 -15.03
N GLU A 21 15.50 -11.86 -14.59
CA GLU A 21 14.10 -11.72 -15.01
C GLU A 21 13.99 -11.48 -16.52
N PHE A 22 14.80 -10.58 -17.09
CA PHE A 22 14.86 -10.32 -18.53
C PHE A 22 15.21 -11.58 -19.34
N VAL A 23 16.22 -12.33 -18.91
CA VAL A 23 16.64 -13.57 -19.61
C VAL A 23 15.51 -14.60 -19.59
N GLN A 24 14.83 -14.79 -18.44
CA GLN A 24 13.71 -15.72 -18.33
C GLN A 24 12.53 -15.31 -19.22
N LEU A 25 12.17 -14.03 -19.22
CA LEU A 25 11.07 -13.50 -20.03
C LEU A 25 11.37 -13.57 -21.53
N SER A 26 12.59 -13.20 -21.94
CA SER A 26 13.00 -13.25 -23.36
C SER A 26 13.05 -14.68 -23.89
N GLN A 27 13.56 -15.64 -23.11
CA GLN A 27 13.52 -17.07 -23.48
C GLN A 27 12.09 -17.57 -23.63
N THR A 28 11.22 -17.21 -22.69
CA THR A 28 9.79 -17.56 -22.75
C THR A 28 9.15 -16.97 -24.02
N LEU A 29 9.38 -15.69 -24.29
CA LEU A 29 8.86 -15.03 -25.48
C LEU A 29 9.33 -15.73 -26.77
N ILE A 30 10.60 -16.10 -26.86
CA ILE A 30 11.14 -16.84 -28.01
C ILE A 30 10.42 -18.18 -28.16
N ILE A 31 10.30 -18.97 -27.10
CA ILE A 31 9.64 -20.28 -27.16
C ILE A 31 8.19 -20.15 -27.66
N TYR A 32 7.43 -19.21 -27.11
CA TYR A 32 6.01 -19.02 -27.45
C TYR A 32 5.78 -18.34 -28.81
N CYS A 33 6.72 -17.54 -29.29
CA CYS A 33 6.52 -16.69 -30.47
C CYS A 33 7.42 -17.04 -31.67
N HIS A 34 8.36 -17.98 -31.58
CA HIS A 34 9.40 -18.19 -32.60
C HIS A 34 8.88 -18.38 -34.04
N ASP A 35 7.69 -18.95 -34.21
CA ASP A 35 7.08 -19.19 -35.53
C ASP A 35 5.86 -18.29 -35.82
N THR A 36 5.50 -17.40 -34.89
CA THR A 36 4.28 -16.57 -35.01
C THR A 36 4.57 -15.08 -35.09
N LEU A 37 5.72 -14.61 -34.60
CA LEU A 37 6.10 -13.21 -34.62
C LEU A 37 7.59 -13.05 -34.91
N ASP A 38 7.92 -12.08 -35.76
CA ASP A 38 9.29 -11.61 -35.92
C ASP A 38 9.71 -10.85 -34.65
N LEU A 39 10.54 -11.50 -33.82
CA LEU A 39 11.00 -10.92 -32.57
C LEU A 39 12.12 -9.89 -32.79
N PRO A 40 12.13 -8.76 -32.05
CA PRO A 40 13.24 -7.83 -32.05
C PRO A 40 14.55 -8.48 -31.59
N THR A 41 15.67 -7.83 -31.89
CA THR A 41 16.99 -8.23 -31.36
C THR A 41 17.00 -8.19 -29.83
N SER A 42 17.90 -8.97 -29.22
CA SER A 42 18.05 -9.01 -27.75
C SER A 42 18.24 -7.61 -27.15
N ASP A 43 19.08 -6.76 -27.77
CA ASP A 43 19.28 -5.38 -27.32
C ASP A 43 18.00 -4.55 -27.37
N LYS A 44 17.16 -4.78 -28.39
CA LYS A 44 15.89 -4.06 -28.52
C LYS A 44 14.84 -4.58 -27.53
N LEU A 45 14.82 -5.88 -27.25
CA LEU A 45 14.01 -6.45 -26.18
C LEU A 45 14.43 -5.93 -24.82
N LEU A 46 15.73 -5.74 -24.57
CA LEU A 46 16.23 -5.16 -23.33
C LEU A 46 15.79 -3.69 -23.16
N ASP A 47 15.81 -2.90 -24.24
CA ASP A 47 15.26 -1.54 -24.28
C ASP A 47 13.75 -1.51 -23.94
N ILE A 48 12.97 -2.43 -24.52
CA ILE A 48 11.53 -2.56 -24.22
C ILE A 48 11.30 -2.96 -22.76
N PHE A 49 12.06 -3.95 -22.27
CA PHE A 49 11.99 -4.40 -20.89
C PHE A 49 12.28 -3.25 -19.92
N GLY A 50 13.32 -2.45 -20.17
CA GLY A 50 13.63 -1.28 -19.36
C GLY A 50 12.51 -0.25 -19.29
N LYS A 51 11.85 0.01 -20.43
CA LYS A 51 10.65 0.87 -20.47
C LYS A 51 9.50 0.26 -19.69
N MET A 52 9.26 -1.05 -19.80
CA MET A 52 8.19 -1.70 -19.06
C MET A 52 8.41 -1.65 -17.55
N VAL A 53 9.65 -1.83 -17.07
CA VAL A 53 10.00 -1.83 -15.64
C VAL A 53 9.53 -0.56 -14.91
N ILE A 54 9.58 0.60 -15.57
CA ILE A 54 9.26 1.89 -14.93
C ILE A 54 7.91 2.48 -15.36
N ASN A 55 7.34 2.03 -16.49
CA ASN A 55 6.10 2.60 -17.02
C ASN A 55 4.87 1.69 -16.82
N SER A 56 5.05 0.49 -16.26
CA SER A 56 3.95 -0.42 -15.99
C SER A 56 3.13 0.02 -14.78
N PHE A 57 1.82 0.05 -14.93
CA PHE A 57 0.86 0.32 -13.87
C PHE A 57 0.26 -1.00 -13.38
N SER A 58 0.17 -1.17 -12.08
CA SER A 58 -0.72 -2.19 -11.52
C SER A 58 -2.17 -1.72 -11.71
N VAL A 59 -2.92 -2.44 -12.53
CA VAL A 59 -4.34 -2.19 -12.76
C VAL A 59 -5.11 -2.77 -11.58
N CYS A 60 -5.88 -1.92 -10.91
CA CYS A 60 -6.67 -2.32 -9.75
C CYS A 60 -8.17 -2.34 -10.05
N ASP A 61 -8.91 -3.12 -9.28
CA ASP A 61 -10.38 -3.03 -9.22
C ASP A 61 -10.84 -1.78 -8.44
N THR A 62 -12.15 -1.64 -8.26
CA THR A 62 -12.75 -0.53 -7.51
C THR A 62 -12.40 -0.55 -6.02
N GLU A 63 -12.00 -1.69 -5.46
CA GLU A 63 -11.54 -1.80 -4.07
C GLU A 63 -10.02 -1.62 -3.95
N MET A 64 -9.37 -1.12 -5.00
CA MET A 64 -7.92 -0.92 -5.09
C MET A 64 -7.10 -2.21 -5.01
N ARG A 65 -7.71 -3.38 -5.27
CA ARG A 65 -6.98 -4.65 -5.33
C ARG A 65 -6.36 -4.84 -6.71
N PRO A 66 -5.08 -5.22 -6.79
CA PRO A 66 -4.41 -5.43 -8.08
C PRO A 66 -5.00 -6.64 -8.79
N ILE A 67 -5.44 -6.44 -10.04
CA ILE A 67 -6.02 -7.48 -10.90
C ILE A 67 -5.21 -7.72 -12.18
N GLY A 68 -4.23 -6.85 -12.46
CA GLY A 68 -3.37 -7.00 -13.64
C GLY A 68 -2.30 -5.93 -13.74
N VAL A 69 -1.65 -5.89 -14.89
CA VAL A 69 -0.61 -4.91 -15.24
C VAL A 69 -0.93 -4.33 -16.61
N GLY A 70 -0.74 -3.02 -16.78
CA GLY A 70 -1.00 -2.33 -18.05
C GLY A 70 -0.01 -1.20 -18.30
N LEU A 71 0.22 -0.89 -19.59
CA LEU A 71 1.06 0.22 -20.03
C LEU A 71 0.19 1.39 -20.50
N TYR A 72 0.29 2.53 -19.81
CA TYR A 72 -0.55 3.71 -20.08
C TYR A 72 0.33 4.90 -20.42
N LEU A 73 0.79 4.99 -21.67
CA LEU A 73 1.78 5.99 -22.10
C LEU A 73 1.39 7.44 -21.73
N GLY A 74 0.11 7.78 -21.83
CA GLY A 74 -0.38 9.10 -21.43
C GLY A 74 -0.32 9.38 -19.93
N ALA A 75 -0.43 8.36 -19.08
CA ALA A 75 -0.27 8.47 -17.63
C ALA A 75 1.20 8.34 -17.20
N SER A 76 2.04 7.66 -17.99
CA SER A 76 3.48 7.48 -17.70
C SER A 76 4.27 8.79 -17.68
N VAL A 77 3.75 9.87 -18.27
CA VAL A 77 4.39 11.20 -18.20
C VAL A 77 4.32 11.85 -16.81
N LEU A 78 3.55 11.26 -15.88
CA LEU A 78 3.41 11.76 -14.52
C LEU A 78 4.62 11.32 -13.69
N ASP A 79 5.29 12.29 -13.07
CA ASP A 79 6.39 12.02 -12.17
C ASP A 79 5.88 11.46 -10.82
N HIS A 80 6.73 10.70 -10.13
CA HIS A 80 6.44 10.20 -8.80
C HIS A 80 6.48 11.34 -7.76
N SER A 81 5.53 11.33 -6.82
CA SER A 81 5.54 12.17 -5.63
C SER A 81 5.00 11.39 -4.44
N CYS A 82 5.69 11.47 -3.29
CA CYS A 82 5.19 10.92 -2.03
C CYS A 82 3.99 11.69 -1.46
N SER A 83 3.69 12.89 -1.99
CA SER A 83 2.51 13.70 -1.65
C SER A 83 1.78 14.11 -2.93
N PRO A 84 1.17 13.15 -3.64
CA PRO A 84 0.64 13.40 -4.97
C PRO A 84 -0.59 14.31 -4.92
N ASN A 85 -0.77 15.12 -5.97
CA ASN A 85 -1.97 15.94 -6.19
C ASN A 85 -2.97 15.27 -7.14
N VAL A 86 -2.58 14.17 -7.78
CA VAL A 86 -3.41 13.36 -8.68
C VAL A 86 -3.30 11.88 -8.33
N VAL A 87 -4.33 11.10 -8.69
CA VAL A 87 -4.31 9.65 -8.58
C VAL A 87 -4.82 9.02 -9.88
N VAL A 88 -4.28 7.86 -10.24
CA VAL A 88 -4.74 7.07 -11.39
C VAL A 88 -5.73 6.02 -10.91
N MET A 89 -6.92 6.02 -11.49
CA MET A 89 -8.00 5.07 -11.19
C MET A 89 -8.37 4.29 -12.43
N PHE A 90 -8.84 3.06 -12.24
CA PHE A 90 -9.16 2.16 -13.35
C PHE A 90 -10.65 1.81 -13.39
N THR A 91 -11.20 1.76 -14.60
CA THR A 91 -12.53 1.21 -14.87
C THR A 91 -12.39 0.20 -16.01
N GLY A 92 -12.32 -1.08 -15.66
CA GLY A 92 -11.80 -2.10 -16.57
C GLY A 92 -10.37 -1.76 -16.99
N THR A 93 -10.12 -1.68 -18.29
CA THR A 93 -8.80 -1.32 -18.86
C THR A 93 -8.62 0.17 -19.09
N ARG A 94 -9.57 1.03 -18.70
CA ARG A 94 -9.47 2.48 -18.88
C ARG A 94 -8.85 3.12 -17.64
N ALA A 95 -7.70 3.76 -17.80
CA ALA A 95 -7.09 4.61 -16.78
C ALA A 95 -7.66 6.03 -16.82
N THR A 96 -7.98 6.59 -15.65
CA THR A 96 -8.46 7.97 -15.47
C THR A 96 -7.58 8.66 -14.43
N VAL A 97 -7.04 9.82 -14.78
CA VAL A 97 -6.26 10.66 -13.84
C VAL A 97 -7.22 11.63 -13.16
N ARG A 98 -7.26 11.62 -11.82
CA ARG A 98 -8.16 12.46 -11.01
C ARG A 98 -7.37 13.34 -10.05
N CYS A 99 -7.74 14.61 -9.97
CA CYS A 99 -7.15 15.53 -8.99
C CYS A 99 -7.69 15.21 -7.60
N ILE A 100 -6.79 15.06 -6.63
CA ILE A 100 -7.11 14.83 -5.22
C ILE A 100 -6.69 16.00 -4.32
N LYS A 101 -5.95 16.97 -4.88
CA LYS A 101 -5.56 18.22 -4.21
C LYS A 101 -5.70 19.40 -5.16
N THR A 102 -5.95 20.59 -4.61
CA THR A 102 -5.79 21.85 -5.34
C THR A 102 -4.29 22.12 -5.56
N PHE A 103 -3.93 22.58 -6.76
CA PHE A 103 -2.54 22.84 -7.15
C PHE A 103 -1.81 23.87 -6.27
N SER A 104 -2.53 24.76 -5.58
CA SER A 104 -1.97 25.73 -4.62
C SER A 104 -1.53 25.14 -3.27
N MET A 105 -1.87 23.88 -2.98
CA MET A 105 -1.58 23.20 -1.71
C MET A 105 -0.39 22.23 -1.80
N TYR A 106 0.40 22.28 -2.87
CA TYR A 106 1.64 21.50 -2.94
C TYR A 106 2.63 22.03 -1.88
N LYS A 107 2.74 21.29 -0.78
CA LYS A 107 3.84 21.39 0.17
C LYS A 107 4.54 20.04 0.17
N GLU A 108 5.86 20.05 -0.03
CA GLU A 108 6.68 18.87 0.22
C GLU A 108 6.45 18.43 1.67
N GLY A 109 5.93 17.21 1.84
CA GLY A 109 5.66 16.63 3.16
C GLY A 109 7.01 16.26 3.80
N PRO A 110 7.45 16.90 4.91
CA PRO A 110 8.86 16.79 5.31
C PRO A 110 9.19 15.58 6.22
N ILE A 111 8.24 14.70 6.56
CA ILE A 111 8.40 13.76 7.69
C ILE A 111 7.89 12.33 7.43
N MET A 112 7.10 12.08 6.38
CA MET A 112 6.44 10.76 6.19
C MET A 112 7.44 9.62 5.95
N ASP A 113 8.47 9.84 5.13
CA ASP A 113 9.45 8.78 4.82
C ASP A 113 10.29 8.37 6.04
N GLN A 114 10.54 9.30 6.97
CA GLN A 114 11.36 9.06 8.15
C GLN A 114 10.67 8.15 9.17
N LEU A 115 9.33 8.07 9.15
CA LEU A 115 8.55 7.26 10.08
C LEU A 115 8.34 5.82 9.61
N MET A 116 8.57 5.52 8.32
CA MET A 116 8.27 4.22 7.72
C MET A 116 8.93 3.06 8.47
N LEU A 117 10.20 3.22 8.84
CA LEU A 117 10.97 2.20 9.57
C LEU A 117 11.18 2.58 11.05
N ALA A 118 10.37 3.48 11.59
CA ALA A 118 10.58 3.98 12.93
C ALA A 118 10.36 2.90 14.00
N THR A 119 11.16 2.96 15.06
CA THR A 119 11.04 2.10 16.25
C THR A 119 10.70 2.94 17.48
N CYS A 120 10.19 2.31 18.53
CA CYS A 120 9.91 2.98 19.80
C CYS A 120 11.21 3.53 20.44
N CYS A 121 11.10 4.66 21.14
CA CYS A 121 12.19 5.18 21.95
C CYS A 121 12.52 4.21 23.10
N PRO A 122 13.80 3.87 23.33
CA PRO A 122 14.19 3.03 24.47
C PRO A 122 13.89 3.66 25.84
N ASN A 123 13.68 4.97 25.89
CA ASN A 123 13.28 5.64 27.11
C ASN A 123 11.79 5.35 27.37
N SER A 124 11.49 4.55 28.39
CA SER A 124 10.12 4.19 28.79
C SER A 124 9.24 5.39 29.14
N GLN A 125 9.83 6.55 29.48
CA GLN A 125 9.10 7.80 29.73
C GLN A 125 8.86 8.62 28.45
N CYS A 126 9.27 8.12 27.28
CA CYS A 126 9.16 8.81 26.01
C CYS A 126 8.38 7.98 25.00
N SER A 127 7.23 8.46 24.56
CA SER A 127 6.44 7.84 23.48
C SER A 127 6.92 8.23 22.08
N GLY A 128 8.18 8.68 21.96
CA GLY A 128 8.74 9.18 20.71
C GLY A 128 9.20 8.06 19.78
N ALA A 129 9.29 8.38 18.50
CA ALA A 129 9.79 7.49 17.46
C ALA A 129 11.30 7.72 17.22
N ILE A 130 12.07 6.63 17.17
CA ILE A 130 13.46 6.64 16.68
C ILE A 130 13.44 6.49 15.16
N ILE A 131 14.11 7.41 14.49
CA ILE A 131 14.23 7.44 13.03
C ILE A 131 15.71 7.47 12.62
N ASP A 132 15.98 7.00 11.41
CA ASP A 132 17.30 7.12 10.79
C ASP A 132 17.40 8.45 10.02
N ARG A 133 18.35 9.29 10.40
CA ARG A 133 18.74 10.50 9.67
C ARG A 133 20.17 10.33 9.19
N ASN A 134 20.34 9.82 7.96
CA ASN A 134 21.63 9.63 7.31
C ASN A 134 22.64 8.80 8.13
N GLY A 135 22.20 7.67 8.69
CA GLY A 135 22.99 6.77 9.53
C GLY A 135 22.95 7.09 11.03
N LYS A 136 22.24 8.16 11.42
CA LYS A 136 22.12 8.59 12.81
C LYS A 136 20.71 8.33 13.34
N LEU A 137 20.61 7.40 14.29
CA LEU A 137 19.35 7.08 14.99
C LEU A 137 19.06 8.12 16.07
N SER A 138 17.96 8.85 15.93
CA SER A 138 17.56 9.91 16.87
C SER A 138 16.06 9.89 17.16
N CYS A 139 15.70 10.22 18.40
CA CYS A 139 14.29 10.33 18.81
C CYS A 139 13.68 11.65 18.35
N LEU A 140 12.52 11.61 17.69
CA LEU A 140 11.79 12.80 17.27
C LEU A 140 11.24 13.65 18.43
N MET A 141 11.02 13.05 19.61
CA MET A 141 10.47 13.77 20.76
C MET A 141 11.54 14.23 21.74
N CYS A 142 12.32 13.30 22.31
CA CYS A 142 13.32 13.65 23.32
C CYS A 142 14.68 14.08 22.74
N ARG A 143 14.86 13.97 21.41
CA ARG A 143 16.09 14.32 20.68
C ARG A 143 17.37 13.63 21.15
N LYS A 144 17.24 12.58 21.97
CA LYS A 144 18.37 11.75 22.37
C LYS A 144 18.76 10.84 21.22
N ASP A 145 20.05 10.77 20.97
CA ASP A 145 20.63 9.84 20.01
C ASP A 145 20.68 8.45 20.62
N SER A 146 20.13 7.47 19.89
CA SER A 146 20.22 6.05 20.26
C SER A 146 21.36 5.42 19.45
N SER A 147 22.57 5.93 19.68
CA SER A 147 23.76 5.62 18.88
C SER A 147 24.58 4.44 19.41
N SER A 148 24.06 3.63 20.34
CA SER A 148 24.76 2.42 20.75
C SER A 148 24.66 1.37 19.65
N ASP A 149 25.78 0.74 19.30
CA ASP A 149 25.82 -0.27 18.24
C ASP A 149 24.94 -1.49 18.56
N ILE A 150 24.77 -1.78 19.85
CA ILE A 150 23.84 -2.81 20.33
C ILE A 150 22.39 -2.49 19.91
N TYR A 151 21.93 -1.25 20.13
CA TYR A 151 20.57 -0.85 19.75
C TYR A 151 20.40 -0.85 18.22
N ARG A 152 21.40 -0.36 17.48
CA ARG A 152 21.40 -0.39 16.00
C ARG A 152 21.26 -1.83 15.49
N ASN A 153 22.10 -2.74 15.95
CA ASN A 153 22.09 -4.13 15.51
C ASN A 153 20.77 -4.83 15.87
N SER A 154 20.26 -4.61 17.08
CA SER A 154 18.96 -5.14 17.51
C SER A 154 17.81 -4.61 16.65
N ARG A 155 17.80 -3.30 16.34
CA ARG A 155 16.82 -2.69 15.44
C ARG A 155 16.88 -3.30 14.04
N THR A 156 18.07 -3.41 13.45
CA THR A 156 18.25 -3.98 12.10
C THR A 156 17.72 -5.41 12.05
N LEU A 157 18.15 -6.26 13.00
CA LEU A 157 17.70 -7.65 13.07
C LEU A 157 16.18 -7.78 13.25
N CYS A 158 15.57 -6.90 14.06
CA CYS A 158 14.12 -6.84 14.21
C CYS A 158 13.42 -6.53 12.87
N LEU A 159 13.86 -5.48 12.18
CA LEU A 159 13.26 -5.07 10.89
C LEU A 159 13.44 -6.15 9.81
N GLU A 160 14.58 -6.84 9.78
CA GLU A 160 14.84 -7.96 8.87
C GLU A 160 13.87 -9.12 9.12
N LYS A 161 13.73 -9.57 10.38
CA LYS A 161 12.81 -10.67 10.73
C LYS A 161 11.35 -10.34 10.41
N VAL A 162 10.94 -9.09 10.66
CA VAL A 162 9.59 -8.63 10.31
C VAL A 162 9.39 -8.64 8.79
N ALA A 163 10.37 -8.13 8.03
CA ALA A 163 10.32 -8.13 6.56
C ALA A 163 10.29 -9.56 5.98
N GLU A 164 11.05 -10.50 6.54
CA GLU A 164 11.01 -11.92 6.19
C GLU A 164 9.64 -12.53 6.47
N THR A 165 9.04 -12.20 7.62
CA THR A 165 7.70 -12.68 7.98
C THR A 165 6.67 -12.18 6.97
N ILE A 166 6.68 -10.89 6.63
CA ILE A 166 5.82 -10.30 5.60
C ILE A 166 6.04 -11.00 4.24
N SER A 167 7.28 -11.27 3.86
CA SER A 167 7.59 -12.00 2.61
C SER A 167 6.98 -13.40 2.62
N SER A 168 7.11 -14.12 3.74
CA SER A 168 6.51 -15.46 3.90
C SER A 168 4.98 -15.44 3.81
N ILE A 169 4.34 -14.41 4.37
CA ILE A 169 2.89 -14.24 4.28
C ILE A 169 2.46 -13.95 2.84
N LYS A 170 3.17 -13.08 2.12
CA LYS A 170 2.88 -12.79 0.71
C LYS A 170 2.93 -14.04 -0.16
N GLN A 171 3.85 -14.97 0.12
CA GLN A 171 3.90 -16.25 -0.59
C GLN A 171 2.64 -17.10 -0.33
N LEU A 172 2.13 -17.11 0.91
CA LEU A 172 0.87 -17.78 1.28
C LEU A 172 -0.38 -17.11 0.68
N GLN A 173 -0.33 -15.82 0.36
CA GLN A 173 -1.45 -15.13 -0.30
C GLN A 173 -1.53 -15.44 -1.80
N ASN A 174 -0.43 -15.88 -2.40
CA ASN A 174 -0.33 -16.16 -3.84
C ASN A 174 -0.67 -17.62 -4.21
N VAL A 175 -0.94 -18.49 -3.23
CA VAL A 175 -1.39 -19.86 -3.50
C VAL A 175 -2.90 -19.90 -3.73
N GLN A 176 -3.36 -20.89 -4.52
CA GLN A 176 -4.76 -21.05 -4.89
C GLN A 176 -5.66 -21.29 -3.67
N ASP A 177 -5.17 -22.05 -2.69
CA ASP A 177 -5.83 -22.26 -1.40
C ASP A 177 -5.27 -21.29 -0.37
N LYS A 178 -5.96 -20.16 -0.16
CA LYS A 178 -5.59 -19.22 0.90
C LYS A 178 -5.71 -19.91 2.27
N HIS A 179 -4.74 -19.67 3.13
CA HIS A 179 -4.77 -20.11 4.52
C HIS A 179 -4.89 -18.91 5.47
N PRO A 180 -6.07 -18.26 5.55
CA PRO A 180 -6.24 -17.02 6.30
C PRO A 180 -5.95 -17.19 7.79
N HIS A 181 -6.23 -18.36 8.37
CA HIS A 181 -5.89 -18.65 9.77
C HIS A 181 -4.37 -18.64 10.03
N VAL A 182 -3.58 -19.26 9.14
CA VAL A 182 -2.10 -19.26 9.25
C VAL A 182 -1.55 -17.85 9.04
N ILE A 183 -2.14 -17.09 8.11
CA ILE A 183 -1.74 -15.69 7.88
C ILE A 183 -1.99 -14.86 9.12
N LEU A 184 -3.20 -14.94 9.70
CA LEU A 184 -3.56 -14.21 10.91
C LEU A 184 -2.63 -14.58 12.07
N GLU A 185 -2.39 -15.87 12.31
CA GLU A 185 -1.49 -16.34 13.36
C GLU A 185 -0.07 -15.77 13.19
N LYS A 186 0.47 -15.79 11.96
CA LYS A 186 1.79 -15.20 11.66
C LYS A 186 1.81 -13.70 11.92
N CYS A 187 0.75 -12.99 11.53
CA CYS A 187 0.62 -11.55 11.78
C CYS A 187 0.60 -11.26 13.29
N GLU A 188 -0.22 -11.97 14.06
CA GLU A 188 -0.39 -11.78 15.50
C GLU A 188 0.89 -12.10 16.26
N ASN A 189 1.54 -13.22 15.95
CA ASN A 189 2.83 -13.59 16.53
C ASN A 189 3.91 -12.56 16.21
N CYS A 190 3.95 -12.02 14.99
CA CYS A 190 4.92 -10.99 14.65
C CYS A 190 4.63 -9.67 15.39
N LEU A 191 3.37 -9.23 15.42
CA LEU A 191 2.97 -8.00 16.09
C LEU A 191 3.20 -8.08 17.60
N SER A 192 2.91 -9.22 18.24
CA SER A 192 3.11 -9.41 19.68
C SER A 192 4.59 -9.46 20.06
N ASN A 193 5.43 -10.14 19.26
CA ASN A 193 6.87 -10.25 19.51
C ASN A 193 7.62 -8.91 19.40
N TYR A 194 7.07 -7.94 18.67
CA TYR A 194 7.73 -6.67 18.38
C TYR A 194 6.91 -5.43 18.74
N ASN A 195 5.85 -5.57 19.54
CA ASN A 195 4.97 -4.47 19.95
C ASN A 195 5.71 -3.32 20.67
N ASP A 196 6.72 -3.65 21.48
CA ASP A 196 7.53 -2.71 22.25
C ASP A 196 8.67 -2.11 21.43
N VAL A 197 8.95 -2.67 20.25
CA VAL A 197 10.05 -2.25 19.37
C VAL A 197 9.54 -1.45 18.19
N LEU A 198 8.46 -1.90 17.53
CA LEU A 198 7.88 -1.21 16.38
C LEU A 198 7.02 -0.06 16.85
N HIS A 199 7.32 1.15 16.37
CA HIS A 199 6.46 2.29 16.65
C HIS A 199 5.08 2.06 16.01
N LYS A 200 4.00 2.61 16.59
CA LYS A 200 2.63 2.47 16.07
C LYS A 200 2.44 2.89 14.61
N ASN A 201 3.27 3.81 14.13
CA ASN A 201 3.28 4.26 12.74
C ASN A 201 4.28 3.49 11.87
N ASN A 202 4.94 2.44 12.34
CA ASN A 202 5.86 1.67 11.52
C ASN A 202 5.11 1.01 10.34
N MET A 203 5.65 1.14 9.13
CA MET A 203 5.01 0.66 7.89
C MET A 203 4.84 -0.86 7.88
N TYR A 204 5.79 -1.61 8.46
CA TYR A 204 5.65 -3.06 8.58
C TYR A 204 4.55 -3.45 9.57
N ALA A 205 4.44 -2.74 10.69
CA ALA A 205 3.35 -2.97 11.64
C ALA A 205 1.98 -2.70 11.00
N ILE A 206 1.86 -1.60 10.25
CA ILE A 206 0.65 -1.30 9.47
C ILE A 206 0.38 -2.41 8.46
N LYS A 207 1.40 -2.86 7.71
CA LYS A 207 1.23 -3.92 6.71
C LYS A 207 0.78 -5.25 7.31
N LEU A 208 1.31 -5.61 8.47
CA LEU A 208 0.88 -6.81 9.20
C LEU A 208 -0.57 -6.68 9.68
N LYS A 209 -0.98 -5.50 10.16
CA LYS A 209 -2.37 -5.24 10.53
C LYS A 209 -3.33 -5.27 9.33
N GLU A 210 -2.91 -4.79 8.16
CA GLU A 210 -3.68 -4.93 6.91
C GLU A 210 -3.89 -6.40 6.56
N MET A 211 -2.83 -7.21 6.61
CA MET A 211 -2.92 -8.65 6.33
C MET A 211 -3.79 -9.38 7.35
N ALA A 212 -3.70 -9.02 8.62
CA ALA A 212 -4.56 -9.55 9.68
C ALA A 212 -6.02 -9.15 9.46
N PHE A 213 -6.28 -7.89 9.10
CA PHE A 213 -7.61 -7.37 8.78
C PHE A 213 -8.27 -8.16 7.64
N ASP A 214 -7.58 -8.30 6.50
CA ASP A 214 -8.09 -9.05 5.36
C ASP A 214 -8.32 -10.53 5.73
N SER A 215 -7.44 -11.13 6.54
CA SER A 215 -7.60 -12.53 6.99
C SER A 215 -8.80 -12.70 7.93
N CYS A 216 -9.06 -11.73 8.82
CA CYS A 216 -10.25 -11.75 9.66
C CYS A 216 -11.53 -11.64 8.82
N ILE A 217 -11.54 -10.83 7.75
CA ILE A 217 -12.66 -10.78 6.80
C ILE A 217 -12.85 -12.12 6.11
N ASP A 218 -11.77 -12.72 5.59
CA ASP A 218 -11.81 -14.02 4.90
C ASP A 218 -12.31 -15.16 5.82
N MET A 219 -12.18 -15.02 7.14
CA MET A 219 -12.66 -15.97 8.15
C MET A 219 -13.97 -15.56 8.82
N GLU A 220 -14.59 -14.46 8.39
CA GLU A 220 -15.83 -13.93 8.97
C GLU A 220 -15.72 -13.56 10.47
N GLU A 221 -14.51 -13.26 10.94
CA GLU A 221 -14.21 -12.80 12.30
C GLU A 221 -14.48 -11.30 12.44
N TRP A 222 -15.74 -10.90 12.24
CA TRP A 222 -16.16 -9.50 12.01
C TRP A 222 -15.74 -8.52 13.09
N LYS A 223 -15.84 -8.91 14.37
CA LYS A 223 -15.45 -8.05 15.49
C LYS A 223 -13.94 -7.77 15.49
N LYS A 224 -13.15 -8.80 15.20
CA LYS A 224 -11.69 -8.71 15.13
C LYS A 224 -11.26 -7.93 13.88
N ALA A 225 -11.97 -8.12 12.76
CA ALA A 225 -11.79 -7.31 11.57
C ALA A 225 -12.06 -5.84 11.85
N LEU A 226 -13.17 -5.50 12.52
CA LEU A 226 -13.46 -4.11 12.89
C LEU A 226 -12.32 -3.50 13.73
N GLN A 227 -11.87 -4.23 14.77
CA GLN A 227 -10.78 -3.77 15.63
C GLN A 227 -9.48 -3.47 14.84
N TYR A 228 -9.03 -4.38 13.98
CA TYR A 228 -7.85 -4.12 13.15
C TYR A 228 -8.08 -2.97 12.15
N GLY A 229 -9.28 -2.87 11.60
CA GLY A 229 -9.63 -1.82 10.66
C GLY A 229 -9.57 -0.44 11.30
N GLU A 230 -10.07 -0.29 12.53
CA GLU A 230 -9.99 0.98 13.27
C GLU A 230 -8.55 1.33 13.66
N ASP A 231 -7.79 0.33 14.10
CA ASP A 231 -6.36 0.45 14.41
C ASP A 231 -5.54 0.98 13.21
N LEU A 232 -5.94 0.62 11.99
CA LEU A 232 -5.28 1.03 10.75
C LEU A 232 -5.55 2.48 10.37
N LEU A 233 -6.66 3.09 10.81
CA LEU A 233 -7.03 4.46 10.42
C LEU A 233 -5.97 5.49 10.77
N ASN A 234 -5.31 5.33 11.92
CA ASN A 234 -4.22 6.21 12.34
C ASN A 234 -3.03 6.12 11.38
N GLY A 235 -2.67 4.91 10.95
CA GLY A 235 -1.62 4.68 9.96
C GLY A 235 -2.02 5.27 8.60
N TYR A 236 -3.26 5.05 8.17
CA TYR A 236 -3.75 5.52 6.88
C TYR A 236 -3.76 7.05 6.81
N ARG A 237 -4.25 7.74 7.85
CA ARG A 237 -4.23 9.21 7.94
C ARG A 237 -2.81 9.77 8.07
N GLN A 238 -1.85 8.98 8.53
CA GLN A 238 -0.45 9.37 8.65
C GLN A 238 0.32 9.30 7.32
N TYR A 239 0.02 8.30 6.48
CA TYR A 239 0.78 8.01 5.26
C TYR A 239 0.05 8.38 3.97
N TYR A 240 -1.27 8.39 3.99
CA TYR A 240 -2.08 8.76 2.85
C TYR A 240 -2.68 10.15 3.03
N ASP A 241 -2.87 10.83 1.91
CA ASP A 241 -3.62 12.08 1.91
C ASP A 241 -5.09 11.85 2.29
N ILE A 242 -5.75 12.90 2.81
CA ILE A 242 -7.17 12.84 3.19
C ILE A 242 -8.07 12.39 2.04
N ASN A 243 -7.68 12.66 0.78
CA ASN A 243 -8.44 12.27 -0.41
C ASN A 243 -7.86 11.03 -1.11
N HIS A 244 -7.06 10.20 -0.44
CA HIS A 244 -6.48 9.02 -1.04
C HIS A 244 -7.52 7.89 -1.21
N PRO A 245 -7.61 7.21 -2.37
CA PRO A 245 -8.64 6.21 -2.64
C PRO A 245 -8.63 5.03 -1.65
N LEU A 246 -7.45 4.55 -1.22
CA LEU A 246 -7.36 3.48 -0.21
C LEU A 246 -8.02 3.86 1.12
N LEU A 247 -7.95 5.13 1.53
CA LEU A 247 -8.62 5.60 2.74
C LEU A 247 -10.14 5.52 2.57
N GLY A 248 -10.65 5.98 1.43
CA GLY A 248 -12.08 5.92 1.12
C GLY A 248 -12.62 4.48 1.09
N VAL A 249 -11.90 3.56 0.43
CA VAL A 249 -12.29 2.14 0.39
C VAL A 249 -12.25 1.52 1.78
N HIS A 250 -11.22 1.83 2.58
CA HIS A 250 -11.10 1.32 3.95
C HIS A 250 -12.22 1.81 4.87
N LEU A 251 -12.55 3.10 4.81
CA LEU A 251 -13.70 3.67 5.52
C LEU A 251 -15.01 3.02 5.10
N MET A 252 -15.19 2.73 3.82
CA MET A 252 -16.38 2.00 3.35
C MET A 252 -16.43 0.57 3.91
N LYS A 253 -15.30 -0.15 3.99
CA LYS A 253 -15.24 -1.46 4.63
C LYS A 253 -15.60 -1.40 6.12
N LEU A 254 -15.10 -0.39 6.84
CA LEU A 254 -15.46 -0.15 8.25
C LEU A 254 -16.97 0.12 8.40
N GLY A 255 -17.54 0.95 7.54
CA GLY A 255 -18.99 1.20 7.53
C GLY A 255 -19.80 -0.07 7.35
N LYS A 256 -19.40 -0.95 6.41
CA LYS A 256 -20.05 -2.26 6.20
C LYS A 256 -19.93 -3.17 7.42
N LEU A 257 -18.73 -3.25 8.03
CA LEU A 257 -18.50 -4.05 9.23
C LEU A 257 -19.31 -3.56 10.43
N SER A 258 -19.33 -2.24 10.69
CA SER A 258 -20.12 -1.64 11.76
C SER A 258 -21.61 -1.84 11.54
N ALA A 259 -22.11 -1.69 10.31
CA ALA A 259 -23.52 -1.96 9.99
C ALA A 259 -23.89 -3.42 10.24
N TYR A 260 -23.04 -4.36 9.81
CA TYR A 260 -23.23 -5.79 10.04
C TYR A 260 -23.25 -6.15 11.54
N LEU A 261 -22.48 -5.44 12.35
CA LEU A 261 -22.40 -5.61 13.80
C LEU A 261 -23.47 -4.80 14.57
N ASP A 262 -24.43 -4.18 13.87
CA ASP A 262 -25.51 -3.37 14.44
C ASP A 262 -25.04 -2.11 15.19
N ILE A 263 -23.86 -1.60 14.84
CA ILE A 263 -23.28 -0.34 15.36
C ILE A 263 -23.60 0.78 14.37
N LEU A 264 -24.89 1.09 14.22
CA LEU A 264 -25.41 1.90 13.12
C LEU A 264 -24.91 3.35 13.11
N THR A 265 -24.65 3.94 14.28
CA THR A 265 -24.10 5.30 14.39
C THR A 265 -22.72 5.40 13.76
N ASP A 266 -21.85 4.44 14.08
CA ASP A 266 -20.47 4.40 13.61
C ASP A 266 -20.44 4.02 12.13
N ALA A 267 -21.31 3.09 11.73
CA ALA A 267 -21.51 2.73 10.33
C ALA A 267 -21.81 3.96 9.46
N LYS A 268 -22.77 4.79 9.91
CA LYS A 268 -23.15 6.02 9.22
C LYS A 268 -22.00 7.01 9.15
N ASP A 269 -21.27 7.21 10.24
CA ASP A 269 -20.11 8.12 10.26
C ASP A 269 -19.01 7.66 9.28
N TYR A 270 -18.66 6.36 9.30
CA TYR A 270 -17.70 5.80 8.36
C TYR A 270 -18.13 5.94 6.90
N PHE A 271 -19.40 5.68 6.60
CA PHE A 271 -19.90 5.85 5.23
C PHE A 271 -19.92 7.32 4.78
N LEU A 272 -20.22 8.27 5.66
CA LEU A 272 -20.14 9.71 5.35
C LEU A 272 -18.69 10.13 5.06
N GLN A 273 -17.74 9.66 5.87
CA GLN A 273 -16.31 9.90 5.60
C GLN A 273 -15.88 9.24 4.27
N ALA A 274 -16.29 8.00 4.00
CA ALA A 274 -16.03 7.33 2.73
C ALA A 274 -16.61 8.10 1.55
N HIS A 275 -17.82 8.66 1.68
CA HIS A 275 -18.47 9.44 0.64
C HIS A 275 -17.64 10.66 0.24
N CYS A 276 -17.10 11.40 1.20
CA CYS A 276 -16.24 12.56 0.94
C CYS A 276 -15.02 12.20 0.08
N VAL A 277 -14.40 11.03 0.33
CA VAL A 277 -13.19 10.59 -0.39
C VAL A 277 -13.53 9.94 -1.74
N LEU A 278 -14.51 9.04 -1.76
CA LEU A 278 -14.88 8.27 -2.95
C LEU A 278 -15.58 9.15 -4.00
N LEU A 279 -16.27 10.23 -3.60
CA LEU A 279 -16.84 11.21 -4.53
C LEU A 279 -15.76 11.88 -5.41
N ILE A 280 -14.56 12.08 -4.85
CA ILE A 280 -13.43 12.71 -5.53
C ILE A 280 -12.67 11.67 -6.35
N THR A 281 -12.39 10.52 -5.74
CA THR A 281 -11.47 9.52 -6.30
C THR A 281 -12.15 8.55 -7.27
N HIS A 282 -13.40 8.15 -7.04
CA HIS A 282 -14.06 7.12 -7.83
C HIS A 282 -15.07 7.70 -8.82
N ASP A 283 -15.43 6.88 -9.80
CA ASP A 283 -16.50 7.24 -10.74
C ASP A 283 -17.85 7.31 -10.01
N ARG A 284 -18.60 8.39 -10.22
CA ARG A 284 -19.89 8.63 -9.54
C ARG A 284 -20.96 7.67 -9.99
N ASP A 285 -20.88 7.24 -11.24
CA ASP A 285 -21.76 6.22 -11.82
C ASP A 285 -21.21 4.80 -11.59
N GLY A 286 -20.02 4.70 -10.99
CA GLY A 286 -19.33 3.45 -10.69
C GLY A 286 -20.07 2.62 -9.63
N ALA A 287 -19.92 1.29 -9.72
CA ALA A 287 -20.64 0.35 -8.86
C ALA A 287 -20.37 0.60 -7.36
N LEU A 288 -19.11 0.81 -6.98
CA LEU A 288 -18.73 1.05 -5.58
C LEU A 288 -19.38 2.32 -5.01
N TYR A 289 -19.38 3.42 -5.77
CA TYR A 289 -19.95 4.68 -5.29
C TYR A 289 -21.48 4.60 -5.18
N ARG A 290 -22.14 3.94 -6.14
CA ARG A 290 -23.59 3.69 -6.08
C ARG A 290 -23.95 2.84 -4.86
N GLU A 291 -23.23 1.75 -4.63
CA GLU A 291 -23.41 0.90 -3.45
C GLU A 291 -23.28 1.73 -2.15
N LEU A 292 -22.26 2.58 -2.03
CA LEU A 292 -22.11 3.45 -0.87
C LEU A 292 -23.32 4.38 -0.66
N THR A 293 -23.82 4.99 -1.74
CA THR A 293 -24.98 5.89 -1.63
C THR A 293 -26.26 5.17 -1.25
N GLU A 294 -26.45 3.93 -1.73
CA GLU A 294 -27.58 3.07 -1.36
C GLU A 294 -27.52 2.71 0.13
N LEU A 295 -26.35 2.27 0.62
CA LEU A 295 -26.10 1.96 2.03
C LEU A 295 -26.34 3.17 2.94
N LEU A 296 -25.87 4.36 2.55
CA LEU A 296 -26.12 5.61 3.27
C LEU A 296 -27.61 5.96 3.33
N SER A 297 -28.33 5.76 2.22
CA SER A 297 -29.77 6.01 2.16
C SER A 297 -30.53 5.07 3.09
N GLN A 298 -30.18 3.78 3.09
CA GLN A 298 -30.80 2.78 3.94
C GLN A 298 -30.57 3.12 5.43
N LEU A 299 -29.32 3.33 5.84
CA LEU A 299 -29.00 3.68 7.24
C LEU A 299 -29.65 4.98 7.70
N THR A 300 -29.79 5.96 6.80
CA THR A 300 -30.45 7.22 7.14
C THR A 300 -31.94 7.02 7.37
N ALA A 301 -32.58 6.08 6.65
CA ALA A 301 -33.98 5.71 6.87
C ALA A 301 -34.17 4.88 8.15
N GLU A 302 -33.21 4.03 8.51
CA GLU A 302 -33.28 3.21 9.74
C GLU A 302 -33.04 4.04 11.02
N LEU A 303 -32.16 5.05 10.95
CA LEU A 303 -31.87 5.97 12.06
C LEU A 303 -32.82 7.18 12.14
N GLY A 304 -33.77 7.29 11.21
CA GLY A 304 -34.69 8.42 11.01
C GLY A 304 -36.13 8.11 11.39
#